data_AF-Q11LU4-F1
#
_entry.id   AF-Q11LU4-F1
#
_cell.length_a   1.000
_cell.length_b   1.000
_cell.length_c   1.000
_cell.angle_alpha   90.00
_cell.angle_beta   90.00
_cell.angle_gamma   90.00
#
_symmetry.space_group_name_H-M   'P 1'
#
loop_
_entity.id
_entity.type
_entity.pdbx_description
1 polymer ?
#
loop_
_entity_poly.entity_id
_entity_poly.type
_entity_poly.pdbx_seq_one_letter_code
_entity_poly.pdbx_strand_id
1 'polypeptide(L)'
;MAFAWFDAGDGRKVYRRIPEGSPKARSVLPCPMLIKDFDEPVQSMADGKWYSSKSALAASHRASGNPYGQDFIELGNEQMPFVEHKTDEKKLRDDIRAAKADLDAGWRPEVVALED
;
A
#
# COMPACT_ATOMS: atom_id res chain seq x y z
N MET A 1 -7.30 29.42 2.28
CA MET A 1 -8.61 29.25 1.60
C MET A 1 -8.92 30.49 0.76
N ALA A 2 -8.55 30.47 -0.52
CA ALA A 2 -8.78 31.59 -1.44
C ALA A 2 -10.00 31.36 -2.37
N PHE A 3 -10.66 32.45 -2.74
CA PHE A 3 -11.79 32.47 -3.67
C PHE A 3 -11.51 33.48 -4.79
N ALA A 4 -12.00 33.21 -6.00
CA ALA A 4 -11.84 34.12 -7.13
C ALA A 4 -13.05 34.06 -8.07
N TRP A 5 -13.20 35.11 -8.87
CA TRP A 5 -14.11 35.15 -10.01
C TRP A 5 -13.47 34.42 -11.19
N PHE A 6 -14.19 33.46 -11.76
CA PHE A 6 -13.79 32.72 -12.97
C PHE A 6 -14.73 33.06 -14.11
N ASP A 7 -14.16 33.34 -15.28
CA ASP A 7 -14.93 33.50 -16.51
C ASP A 7 -15.33 32.13 -17.07
N ALA A 8 -16.60 31.95 -17.38
CA ALA A 8 -17.13 30.70 -17.94
C ALA A 8 -17.01 30.64 -19.47
N GLY A 9 -16.54 31.71 -20.13
CA GLY A 9 -16.36 31.78 -21.58
C GLY A 9 -17.63 32.15 -22.35
N ASP A 10 -18.77 32.31 -21.67
CA ASP A 10 -20.05 32.78 -22.20
C ASP A 10 -20.40 34.22 -21.74
N GLY A 11 -19.41 34.94 -21.21
CA GLY A 11 -19.58 36.28 -20.63
C GLY A 11 -20.10 36.28 -19.18
N ARG A 12 -20.42 35.11 -18.61
CA ARG A 12 -20.79 34.98 -17.21
C ARG A 12 -19.55 34.74 -16.35
N LYS A 13 -19.55 35.31 -15.15
CA LYS A 13 -18.52 35.08 -14.14
C LYS A 13 -19.12 34.33 -12.95
N VAL A 14 -18.41 33.31 -12.49
CA VAL A 14 -18.79 32.51 -11.32
C VAL A 14 -17.76 32.69 -10.22
N TYR A 15 -18.22 33.03 -9.03
CA TYR A 15 -17.38 33.10 -7.84
C TYR A 15 -17.27 31.72 -7.22
N ARG A 16 -16.08 31.12 -7.28
CA ARG A 16 -15.86 29.77 -6.75
C ARG A 16 -14.55 29.69 -5.96
N ARG A 17 -14.49 28.67 -5.10
CA ARG A 17 -13.29 28.33 -4.33
C ARG A 17 -12.16 27.99 -5.28
N ILE A 18 -10.97 28.52 -5.02
CA ILE A 18 -9.74 28.09 -5.70
C ILE A 18 -9.33 26.75 -5.05
N PRO A 19 -9.25 25.64 -5.80
CA PRO A 19 -8.72 24.38 -5.27
C PRO A 19 -7.24 24.57 -4.94
N GLU A 20 -6.92 24.72 -3.66
CA GLU A 20 -5.54 24.62 -3.18
C GLU A 20 -5.08 23.18 -3.42
N GLY A 21 -4.32 22.95 -4.49
CA GLY A 21 -3.70 21.64 -4.76
C GLY A 21 -4.14 20.89 -6.02
N SER A 22 -5.03 21.43 -6.88
CA SER A 22 -5.21 20.80 -8.20
C SER A 22 -3.98 21.11 -9.05
N PRO A 23 -3.17 20.12 -9.48
CA PRO A 23 -2.03 20.38 -10.35
C PRO A 23 -2.52 21.11 -11.59
N LYS A 24 -1.86 22.22 -11.95
CA LYS A 24 -2.16 22.93 -13.20
C LYS A 24 -2.12 21.92 -14.33
N ALA A 25 -3.16 21.94 -15.18
CA ALA A 25 -3.17 21.13 -16.38
C ALA A 25 -1.88 21.37 -17.17
N ARG A 26 -1.19 20.29 -17.55
CA ARG A 26 0.10 20.37 -18.27
C ARG A 26 -0.03 21.02 -19.65
N SER A 27 -1.24 21.06 -20.20
CA SER A 27 -1.58 21.63 -21.51
C SER A 27 -2.94 22.33 -21.44
N VAL A 28 -3.12 23.35 -22.28
CA VAL A 28 -4.40 24.05 -22.49
C VAL A 28 -5.32 23.27 -23.45
N LEU A 29 -4.75 22.33 -24.22
CA LEU A 29 -5.49 21.44 -25.11
C LEU A 29 -5.90 20.15 -24.39
N PRO A 30 -7.06 19.56 -24.74
CA PRO A 30 -7.47 18.26 -24.21
C PRO A 30 -6.53 17.17 -24.75
N CYS A 31 -5.47 16.88 -24.00
CA CYS A 31 -4.54 15.80 -24.30
C CYS A 31 -4.81 14.64 -23.31
N PRO A 32 -5.29 13.48 -23.77
CA PRO A 32 -5.48 12.33 -22.88
C PRO A 32 -4.12 11.89 -22.31
N MET A 33 -4.07 11.59 -21.01
CA MET A 33 -2.92 10.88 -20.43
C MET A 33 -3.15 9.37 -20.54
N LEU A 34 -2.21 8.69 -21.18
CA LEU A 34 -2.15 7.24 -21.21
C LEU A 34 -1.14 6.77 -20.17
N ILE A 35 -1.60 5.94 -19.24
CA ILE A 35 -0.75 5.31 -18.23
C ILE A 35 -0.69 3.83 -18.60
N LYS A 36 0.50 3.37 -19.00
CA LYS A 36 0.74 1.95 -19.23
C LYS A 36 0.74 1.20 -17.88
N ASP A 37 0.29 -0.05 -17.91
CA ASP A 37 0.52 -1.01 -16.83
C ASP A 37 2.03 -1.32 -16.65
N PHE A 38 2.36 -2.24 -15.74
CA PHE A 38 3.75 -2.58 -15.45
C PHE A 38 4.43 -3.25 -16.65
N ASP A 39 5.73 -3.01 -16.83
CA ASP A 39 6.53 -3.72 -17.85
C ASP A 39 6.78 -5.19 -17.44
N GLU A 40 6.91 -5.43 -16.13
CA GLU A 40 7.01 -6.76 -15.51
C GLU A 40 5.97 -6.88 -14.39
N PRO A 41 5.40 -8.07 -14.13
CA PRO A 41 4.47 -8.26 -13.02
C PRO A 41 5.10 -7.89 -11.68
N VAL A 42 4.31 -7.27 -10.79
CA VAL A 42 4.75 -6.86 -9.45
C VAL A 42 4.02 -7.68 -8.40
N GLN A 43 4.74 -8.14 -7.37
CA GLN A 43 4.14 -8.83 -6.24
C GLN A 43 3.56 -7.82 -5.23
N SER A 44 2.30 -8.01 -4.85
CA SER A 44 1.69 -7.28 -3.74
C SER A 44 2.22 -7.79 -2.41
N MET A 45 2.64 -6.88 -1.53
CA MET A 45 3.04 -7.22 -0.16
C MET A 45 1.83 -7.34 0.79
N ALA A 46 0.63 -6.97 0.33
CA ALA A 46 -0.59 -7.10 1.12
C ALA A 46 -1.20 -8.51 1.03
N ASP A 47 -1.05 -9.21 -0.10
CA ASP A 47 -1.62 -10.56 -0.27
C ASP A 47 -0.66 -11.59 -0.89
N GLY A 48 0.56 -11.18 -1.25
CA GLY A 48 1.60 -12.03 -1.79
C GLY A 48 1.42 -12.43 -3.26
N LYS A 49 0.39 -11.93 -3.96
CA LYS A 49 0.12 -12.31 -5.36
C LYS A 49 0.82 -11.40 -6.36
N TRP A 50 1.05 -11.93 -7.56
CA TRP A 50 1.65 -11.20 -8.68
C TRP A 50 0.58 -10.54 -9.54
N TYR A 51 0.78 -9.27 -9.88
CA TYR A 51 -0.15 -8.44 -10.64
C TYR A 51 0.55 -7.82 -11.85
N SER A 52 -0.10 -7.90 -13.02
CA SER A 52 0.33 -7.19 -14.23
C SER A 52 -0.36 -5.83 -14.38
N SER A 53 -1.54 -5.63 -13.77
CA SER A 53 -2.28 -4.36 -13.83
C SER A 53 -2.12 -3.53 -12.56
N LYS A 54 -1.87 -2.23 -12.74
CA LYS A 54 -1.80 -1.23 -11.65
C LYS A 54 -3.13 -1.12 -10.90
N SER A 55 -4.24 -1.21 -11.62
CA SER A 55 -5.58 -1.13 -11.04
C SER A 55 -5.89 -2.31 -10.12
N ALA A 56 -5.45 -3.51 -10.50
CA ALA A 56 -5.62 -4.72 -9.72
C ALA A 56 -4.73 -4.72 -8.48
N LEU A 57 -3.47 -4.27 -8.62
CA LEU A 57 -2.58 -4.08 -7.47
C LEU A 57 -3.19 -3.09 -6.46
N ALA A 58 -3.67 -1.93 -6.91
CA ALA A 58 -4.31 -0.93 -6.05
C ALA A 58 -5.58 -1.46 -5.37
N ALA A 59 -6.34 -2.34 -6.03
CA ALA A 59 -7.50 -2.99 -5.42
C ALA A 59 -7.09 -3.95 -4.29
N SER A 60 -5.93 -4.62 -4.40
CA SER A 60 -5.40 -5.48 -3.34
C SER A 60 -5.07 -4.71 -2.06
N HIS A 61 -4.74 -3.42 -2.16
CA HIS A 61 -4.44 -2.59 -1.00
C HIS A 61 -5.67 -2.16 -0.20
N ARG A 62 -6.89 -2.33 -0.75
CA ARG A 62 -8.14 -1.99 -0.04
C ARG A 62 -8.53 -3.09 0.94
N ALA A 63 -9.24 -2.72 2.01
CA ALA A 63 -9.78 -3.62 3.02
C ALA A 63 -10.61 -4.78 2.44
N SER A 64 -11.31 -4.54 1.33
CA SER A 64 -12.08 -5.59 0.63
C SER A 64 -11.20 -6.59 -0.13
N GLY A 65 -9.96 -6.23 -0.45
CA GLY A 65 -9.07 -6.95 -1.34
C GLY A 65 -7.90 -7.64 -0.66
N ASN A 66 -7.61 -7.34 0.61
CA ASN A 66 -6.51 -7.96 1.36
C ASN A 66 -7.00 -8.85 2.52
N PRO A 67 -6.18 -9.81 2.95
CA PRO A 67 -6.49 -10.70 4.09
C PRO A 67 -6.56 -9.98 5.45
N TYR A 68 -6.06 -8.75 5.53
CA TYR A 68 -5.96 -7.99 6.78
C TYR A 68 -7.22 -7.15 7.07
N GLY A 69 -8.12 -6.97 6.10
CA GLY A 69 -9.37 -6.24 6.29
C GLY A 69 -9.19 -4.73 6.55
N GLN A 70 -8.05 -4.15 6.15
CA GLN A 70 -7.73 -2.73 6.38
C GLN A 70 -7.24 -2.06 5.09
N ASP A 71 -7.43 -0.76 4.96
CA ASP A 71 -6.92 -0.01 3.82
C ASP A 71 -5.43 0.31 4.02
N PHE A 72 -4.59 -0.12 3.08
CA PHE A 72 -3.19 0.26 3.01
C PHE A 72 -3.01 1.52 2.15
N ILE A 73 -2.08 2.37 2.57
CA ILE A 73 -1.70 3.59 1.85
C ILE A 73 -0.40 3.32 1.09
N GLU A 74 -0.42 3.50 -0.23
CA GLU A 74 0.79 3.38 -1.06
C GLU A 74 1.73 4.55 -0.79
N LEU A 75 2.86 4.25 -0.15
CA LEU A 75 3.90 5.24 0.15
C LEU A 75 4.96 5.20 -0.95
N GLY A 76 5.15 6.34 -1.62
CA GLY A 76 6.14 6.47 -2.71
C GLY A 76 7.38 7.28 -2.32
N ASN A 77 7.18 8.51 -1.82
CA ASN A 77 8.25 9.47 -1.51
C ASN A 77 8.30 9.89 -0.04
N GLU A 78 7.43 9.32 0.79
CA GLU A 78 7.35 9.67 2.21
C GLU A 78 8.28 8.77 3.02
N GLN A 79 9.10 9.38 3.87
CA GLN A 79 10.02 8.66 4.73
C GLN A 79 9.25 8.25 5.99
N MET A 80 8.96 6.96 6.16
CA MET A 80 8.30 6.49 7.36
C MET A 80 9.25 6.61 8.56
N PRO A 81 8.76 7.05 9.73
CA PRO A 81 9.51 6.86 10.96
C PRO A 81 9.65 5.36 11.22
N PHE A 82 10.88 4.89 11.46
CA PHE A 82 11.09 3.52 11.91
C PHE A 82 10.36 3.33 13.25
N VAL A 83 9.44 2.36 13.28
CA VAL A 83 8.79 1.94 14.52
C VAL A 83 9.48 0.66 14.97
N GLU A 84 10.07 0.69 16.17
CA GLU A 84 10.66 -0.50 16.76
C GLU A 84 9.57 -1.55 17.04
N HIS A 85 9.74 -2.75 16.49
CA HIS A 85 8.84 -3.87 16.78
C HIS A 85 8.97 -4.27 18.24
N LYS A 86 7.91 -4.05 19.03
CA LYS A 86 7.84 -4.56 20.40
C LYS A 86 7.31 -5.98 20.40
N THR A 87 8.21 -6.92 20.65
CA THR A 87 7.86 -8.32 20.84
C THR A 87 7.14 -8.51 22.17
N ASP A 88 6.05 -9.27 22.18
CA ASP A 88 5.40 -9.69 23.42
C ASP A 88 6.29 -10.72 24.14
N GLU A 89 7.00 -10.27 25.17
CA GLU A 89 7.94 -11.11 25.93
C GLU A 89 7.25 -12.31 26.58
N LYS A 90 5.97 -12.19 26.96
CA LYS A 90 5.24 -13.28 27.60
C LYS A 90 5.00 -14.39 26.59
N LYS A 91 4.50 -14.02 25.41
CA LYS A 91 4.28 -14.96 24.31
C LYS A 91 5.57 -15.65 23.91
N LEU A 92 6.67 -14.90 23.80
CA LEU A 92 8.00 -15.47 23.51
C LEU A 92 8.41 -16.52 24.55
N ARG A 93 8.24 -16.23 25.84
CA ARG A 93 8.57 -17.18 26.93
C ARG A 93 7.70 -18.43 26.89
N ASP A 94 6.42 -18.26 26.59
CA ASP A 94 5.48 -19.38 26.49
C ASP A 94 5.79 -20.26 25.29
N ASP A 95 6.13 -19.68 24.13
CA ASP A 95 6.57 -20.39 22.94
C ASP A 95 7.88 -21.17 23.20
N ILE A 96 8.86 -20.55 23.88
CA ILE A 96 10.11 -21.23 24.27
C ILE A 96 9.83 -22.39 25.23
N ARG A 97 8.90 -22.22 26.18
CA ARG A 97 8.54 -23.28 27.12
C ARG A 97 7.88 -24.46 26.41
N ALA A 98 6.96 -24.18 25.47
CA ALA A 98 6.31 -25.20 24.66
C ALA A 98 7.34 -25.99 23.82
N ALA A 99 8.22 -25.29 23.12
CA ALA A 99 9.26 -25.92 22.32
C ALA A 99 10.21 -26.81 23.15
N LYS A 100 10.53 -26.42 24.39
CA LYS A 100 11.31 -27.26 25.32
C LYS A 100 10.56 -28.51 25.73
N ALA A 101 9.27 -28.39 26.04
CA ALA A 101 8.44 -29.53 26.41
C ALA A 101 8.34 -30.54 25.25
N ASP A 102 8.21 -30.06 24.02
CA ASP A 102 8.18 -30.92 22.82
C ASP A 102 9.51 -31.67 22.63
N LEU A 103 10.64 -30.98 22.84
CA LEU A 103 11.97 -31.60 22.78
C LEU A 103 12.15 -32.67 23.86
N ASP A 104 11.72 -32.40 25.09
CA ASP A 104 11.77 -33.35 26.22
C ASP A 104 10.84 -34.55 26.00
N ALA A 105 9.70 -34.34 25.33
CA ALA A 105 8.80 -35.39 24.87
C ALA A 105 9.36 -36.22 23.70
N GLY A 106 10.53 -35.85 23.16
CA GLY A 106 11.22 -36.55 22.09
C GLY A 106 10.75 -36.17 20.68
N TRP A 107 9.88 -35.17 20.54
CA TRP A 107 9.48 -34.65 19.24
C TRP A 107 10.60 -33.81 18.64
N ARG A 108 10.99 -34.13 17.40
CA ARG A 108 12.00 -33.38 16.64
C ARG A 108 11.48 -33.18 15.22
N PRO A 109 11.40 -31.94 14.73
CA PRO A 109 11.04 -31.72 13.34
C PRO A 109 12.14 -32.25 12.42
N GLU A 110 11.76 -32.85 11.30
CA GLU A 110 12.70 -33.18 10.25
C GLU A 110 13.28 -31.89 9.67
N VAL A 111 14.59 -31.70 9.85
CA VAL A 111 15.28 -30.52 9.31
C VAL A 111 15.55 -30.79 7.84
N VAL A 112 14.84 -30.09 6.95
CA VAL A 112 15.17 -30.07 5.53
C VAL A 112 16.46 -29.26 5.38
N ALA A 113 17.57 -29.95 5.14
CA ALA A 113 18.80 -29.30 4.69
C ALA A 113 18.57 -28.81 3.26
N LEU A 114 18.47 -27.50 3.08
CA LEU A 114 18.58 -26.88 1.76
C LEU A 114 20.07 -26.91 1.39
N GLU A 115 20.43 -27.62 0.33
CA GLU A 115 21.77 -27.51 -0.26
C GLU A 115 21.92 -26.11 -0.87
N ASP A 116 23.09 -25.51 -0.66
CA ASP A 116 23.45 -24.14 -1.11
C ASP A 116 23.32 -23.94 -2.63
#